data_AF-A0A4S3ZNI2-F1
#
_entry.id   AF-A0A4S3ZNI2-F1
#
_cell.length_a   1.000
_cell.length_b   1.000
_cell.length_c   1.000
_cell.angle_alpha   90.00
_cell.angle_beta   90.00
_cell.angle_gamma   90.00
#
_symmetry.space_group_name_H-M   'P 1'
#
loop_
_entity.id
_entity.type
_entity.pdbx_description
1 polymer ?
#
loop_
_entity_poly.entity_id
_entity_poly.type
_entity_poly.pdbx_seq_one_letter_code
_entity_poly.pdbx_strand_id
1 'polypeptide(L)' 'MTSHWGIEDPAAIDGKDPQKRNAYTTVLHDIKLRFGAFAALPLANFERLSLLIRLKEIDVLECFTHKRPNVA' A
#
# COMPACT_ATOMS: atom_id res chain seq x y z
N MET A 1 9.63 -0.33 14.07
CA MET A 1 8.60 -0.91 13.18
C MET A 1 8.37 0.06 12.05
N THR A 2 9.02 -0.15 10.90
CA THR A 2 8.88 0.69 9.71
C THR A 2 8.07 -0.15 8.73
N SER A 3 6.77 0.15 8.58
CA SER A 3 5.94 -0.53 7.58
C SER A 3 6.36 -0.01 6.23
N HIS A 4 7.15 -0.80 5.51
CA HIS A 4 7.40 -0.61 4.10
C HIS A 4 6.09 -0.99 3.40
N TRP A 5 5.32 0.01 2.98
CA TRP A 5 4.05 -0.21 2.27
C TRP A 5 4.26 -0.89 0.90
N GLY A 6 5.50 -1.00 0.41
CA GLY A 6 5.80 -1.70 -0.84
C GLY A 6 5.13 -1.09 -2.06
N ILE A 7 4.83 0.20 -1.99
CA ILE A 7 4.35 0.97 -3.13
C ILE A 7 5.60 1.44 -3.88
N GLU A 8 5.67 1.12 -5.17
CA GLU A 8 6.78 1.55 -6.03
C GLU A 8 6.80 3.08 -6.15
N ASP A 9 8.01 3.66 -6.23
CA ASP A 9 8.15 5.10 -6.43
C ASP A 9 7.73 5.46 -7.87
N PRO A 10 6.61 6.16 -8.09
CA PRO A 10 6.18 6.51 -9.44
C PRO A 10 7.12 7.52 -10.11
N ALA A 11 7.98 8.21 -9.34
CA ALA A 11 9.02 9.08 -9.88
C ALA A 11 10.23 8.31 -10.42
N ALA A 12 10.44 7.07 -9.98
CA ALA A 12 11.51 6.20 -10.47
C ALA A 12 11.17 5.52 -11.80
N ILE A 13 9.92 5.61 -12.28
CA ILE A 13 9.48 5.01 -13.54
C ILE A 13 9.92 5.88 -14.72
N ASP A 14 10.87 5.35 -15.49
CA ASP A 14 11.30 5.92 -16.76
C ASP A 14 10.32 5.55 -17.90
N GLY A 15 10.13 6.43 -18.88
CA GLY A 15 9.15 6.24 -19.94
C GLY A 15 8.49 7.51 -20.47
N LYS A 16 7.62 7.35 -21.46
CA LYS A 16 6.83 8.43 -22.08
C LYS A 16 5.79 8.96 -21.09
N ASP A 17 5.38 10.21 -21.25
CA ASP A 17 4.35 10.86 -20.42
C ASP A 17 3.11 10.01 -20.06
N PRO A 18 2.48 9.24 -20.97
CA PRO A 18 1.35 8.39 -20.60
C PRO A 18 1.70 7.27 -19.61
N GLN A 19 2.92 6.71 -19.70
CA GLN A 19 3.37 5.63 -18.82
C GLN A 19 3.63 6.17 -17.42
N LYS A 20 4.25 7.36 -17.32
CA LYS A 20 4.41 8.08 -16.06
C LYS A 20 3.06 8.44 -15.45
N ARG A 21 2.13 9.01 -16.21
CA ARG A 21 0.79 9.35 -15.70
C ARG A 21 0.04 8.13 -15.17
N ASN A 22 0.14 6.98 -15.85
CA ASN A 22 -0.47 5.74 -15.39
C ASN A 22 0.16 5.27 -14.07
N ALA A 23 1.49 5.28 -13.96
CA ALA A 23 2.20 4.93 -12.72
C ALA A 23 1.75 5.77 -11.52
N TYR A 24 1.69 7.10 -11.69
CA TYR A 24 1.20 7.99 -10.63
C TYR A 24 -0.25 7.72 -10.27
N THR A 25 -1.10 7.43 -11.25
CA THR A 25 -2.52 7.14 -11.00
C THR A 25 -2.71 5.85 -10.22
N THR A 26 -1.94 4.80 -10.55
CA THR A 26 -1.95 3.53 -9.82
C THR A 26 -1.48 3.72 -8.37
N VAL A 27 -0.34 4.38 -8.18
CA VAL A 27 0.20 4.65 -6.83
C VAL A 27 -0.79 5.46 -5.98
N LEU A 28 -1.41 6.48 -6.56
CA LEU A 28 -2.43 7.29 -5.87
C LEU A 28 -3.68 6.47 -5.51
N HIS A 29 -4.06 5.51 -6.35
CA HIS A 29 -5.18 4.61 -6.07
C HIS A 29 -4.87 3.72 -4.87
N ASP A 30 -3.70 3.09 -4.86
CA ASP A 30 -3.25 2.20 -3.77
C ASP A 30 -3.17 2.93 -2.43
N ILE A 31 -2.63 4.15 -2.43
CA ILE A 31 -2.57 5.00 -1.23
C ILE A 31 -3.98 5.31 -0.71
N LYS A 32 -4.92 5.65 -1.59
CA LYS A 32 -6.30 5.98 -1.20
C LYS A 32 -7.03 4.80 -0.59
N LEU A 33 -6.91 3.62 -1.19
CA LEU A 33 -7.51 2.39 -0.67
C LEU A 33 -7.00 2.07 0.73
N ARG A 34 -5.68 2.12 0.92
CA ARG A 34 -5.06 1.82 2.21
C ARG A 34 -5.38 2.84 3.27
N PHE A 35 -5.35 4.13 2.92
CA PHE A 35 -5.71 5.19 3.86
C PHE A 35 -7.18 5.08 4.26
N GLY A 36 -8.07 4.76 3.32
CA GLY A 36 -9.48 4.49 3.60
C GLY A 36 -9.67 3.29 4.54
N ALA A 37 -9.00 2.17 4.27
CA ALA A 37 -9.06 0.98 5.11
C ALA A 37 -8.51 1.23 6.52
N PHE A 38 -7.39 1.95 6.63
CA PHE A 38 -6.82 2.36 7.91
C PHE A 38 -7.74 3.30 8.68
N ALA A 39 -8.28 4.33 8.02
CA ALA A 39 -9.19 5.30 8.64
C ALA A 39 -10.51 4.67 9.08
N ALA A 40 -10.95 3.59 8.41
CA ALA A 40 -12.15 2.84 8.77
C ALA A 40 -11.93 1.87 9.95
N LEU A 41 -10.71 1.74 10.49
CA LEU A 41 -10.48 0.88 11.65
C LEU A 41 -11.17 1.45 12.90
N PRO A 42 -12.07 0.70 13.57
CA PRO A 42 -12.63 1.10 14.84
C PRO A 42 -11.57 1.00 15.95
N LEU A 43 -10.75 2.04 16.09
CA LEU A 43 -9.63 2.13 17.05
C LEU A 43 -10.09 2.00 18.52
N ALA A 44 -11.34 2.32 18.81
CA ALA A 44 -11.92 2.24 20.16
C ALA A 44 -12.31 0.81 20.59
N ASN A 45 -12.46 -0.13 19.64
CA ASN A 45 -13.03 -1.46 19.91
C ASN A 45 -12.02 -2.61 19.80
N PHE A 46 -10.74 -2.34 19.53
CA PHE A 46 -9.73 -3.39 19.35
C PHE A 46 -8.74 -3.47 20.51
N GLU A 47 -8.63 -4.66 21.11
CA GLU A 47 -7.46 -5.07 21.87
C GLU A 47 -6.19 -4.94 21.01
N ARG A 48 -5.06 -4.56 21.63
CA ARG A 48 -3.80 -4.20 20.93
C ARG A 48 -3.36 -5.26 19.90
N LEU A 49 -3.58 -6.55 20.18
CA LEU A 49 -3.27 -7.66 19.28
C LEU A 49 -4.14 -7.69 18.02
N SER A 50 -5.44 -7.43 18.16
CA SER A 50 -6.37 -7.39 17.02
C SER A 50 -6.07 -6.21 16.09
N LEU A 51 -5.69 -5.06 16.66
CA LEU A 51 -5.25 -3.91 15.86
C LEU A 51 -4.01 -4.26 15.02
N LEU A 52 -3.02 -4.94 15.60
CA LEU A 52 -1.81 -5.35 14.89
C LEU A 52 -2.11 -6.33 13.75
N ILE A 53 -3.06 -7.26 13.95
CA ILE A 53 -3.48 -8.20 12.90
C ILE A 53 -4.15 -7.44 11.75
N ARG A 54 -5.11 -6.53 12.04
CA ARG A 54 -5.79 -5.74 11.02
C ARG A 54 -4.84 -4.82 10.24
N LEU A 55 -3.87 -4.21 10.92
CA LEU A 55 -2.83 -3.41 10.27
C LEU A 55 -1.98 -4.25 9.30
N LYS A 56 -1.64 -5.48 9.70
CA LYS A 56 -0.91 -6.41 8.82
C LYS A 56 -1.74 -6.86 7.63
N GLU A 57 -3.05 -7.03 7.79
CA GLU A 57 -3.96 -7.33 6.68
C GLU A 57 -4.05 -6.15 5.69
N ILE A 58 -4.13 -4.91 6.18
CA ILE A 58 -4.12 -3.69 5.34
C ILE A 58 -2.81 -3.53 4.58
N ASP A 59 -1.68 -3.92 5.19
CA ASP A 59 -0.37 -3.93 4.53
C ASP A 59 -0.31 -4.97 3.39
N VAL A 60 -1.03 -6.09 3.52
CA VAL A 60 -1.03 -7.20 2.54
C VAL A 60 -2.13 -7.09 1.47
N LEU A 61 -3.18 -6.31 1.71
CA LEU A 61 -4.39 -6.21 0.88
C LEU A 61 -4.11 -5.90 -0.61
N GLU A 62 -2.99 -5.25 -0.95
CA GLU A 62 -2.61 -4.91 -2.33
C GLU A 62 -1.32 -5.61 -2.81
N CYS A 63 -0.82 -6.61 -2.07
CA CYS A 63 0.41 -7.32 -2.46
C CYS A 63 0.27 -8.16 -3.76
N PHE A 64 -0.91 -8.16 -4.40
CA PHE A 64 -1.21 -8.88 -5.63
C PHE A 64 -1.04 -8.05 -6.91
N THR A 65 -0.83 -6.72 -6.83
CA THR A 65 -0.76 -5.90 -8.05
C THR A 65 0.64 -5.78 -8.64
N HIS A 66 1.72 -6.08 -7.91
CA HIS A 66 3.05 -6.27 -8.51
C HIS A 66 3.93 -7.25 -7.73
N LYS A 67 4.46 -8.22 -8.48
CA LYS A 67 5.36 -9.29 -8.03
C LYS A 67 6.53 -8.68 -7.25
N ARG A 68 6.65 -8.99 -5.96
CA ARG A 68 7.85 -8.67 -5.17
C ARG A 68 9.09 -9.12 -5.95
N PRO A 69 10.05 -8.25 -6.33
CA PRO A 69 11.34 -8.75 -6.79
C PRO A 69 11.98 -9.43 -5.58
N ASN A 70 12.22 -10.73 -5.73
CA ASN A 70 12.93 -11.54 -4.76
C ASN A 70 14.36 -10.98 -4.63
N VAL A 71 14.64 -10.24 -3.56
CA VAL A 71 16.02 -9.88 -3.21
C VAL A 71 16.57 -11.02 -2.37
N ALA A 72 17.33 -11.90 -3.04
CA ALA A 72 18.22 -12.89 -2.46
C ALA A 72 19.65 -12.59 -2.90
#